data_AF-A0A0D2JUS5-F1
#
_entry.id   AF-A0A0D2JUS5-F1
#
_cell.length_a   1.000
_cell.length_b   1.000
_cell.length_c   1.000
_cell.angle_alpha   90.00
_cell.angle_beta   90.00
_cell.angle_gamma   90.00
#
_symmetry.space_group_name_H-M   'P 1'
#
loop_
_entity.id
_entity.type
_entity.pdbx_description
1 polymer ?
#
loop_
_entity_poly.entity_id
_entity_poly.type
_entity_poly.pdbx_seq_one_letter_code
_entity_poly.pdbx_strand_id
1 'polypeptide(L)'
;MSSNVGLSTPRGSGTSGYVQRNLSLLKPRAVGVGAPYSLDSSARQQPPKTRKPDQEILNHDRLRAIEVKVLELREKLEDDELDEDQIDEECEKLREQLTKEMEREKNRDRGRSGGGSSTRRADGKGLKSYQVHELAEAKEQESERLRRALGLKPGEIPQDDEHPMARQEKRRREREEAQEKTENVK
;
A
#
# COMPACT_ATOMS: atom_id res chain seq x y z
N MET A 1 45.94 -19.51 -10.26
CA MET A 1 45.86 -19.94 -11.67
C MET A 1 45.06 -18.89 -12.43
N SER A 2 45.61 -18.28 -13.47
CA SER A 2 44.86 -17.34 -14.33
C SER A 2 43.68 -18.11 -14.93
N SER A 3 42.48 -17.54 -14.89
CA SER A 3 41.25 -18.17 -15.37
C SER A 3 41.20 -18.22 -16.91
N ASN A 4 42.22 -18.78 -17.57
CA ASN A 4 42.45 -18.71 -19.01
C ASN A 4 42.42 -17.27 -19.57
N VAL A 5 42.88 -16.29 -18.79
CA VAL A 5 42.96 -14.89 -19.22
C VAL A 5 44.43 -14.45 -19.22
N GLY A 6 44.91 -13.90 -20.34
CA GLY A 6 46.28 -13.42 -20.50
C GLY A 6 47.07 -14.15 -21.60
N LEU A 7 48.36 -13.86 -21.68
CA LEU A 7 49.29 -14.52 -22.60
C LEU A 7 49.82 -15.83 -22.00
N SER A 8 50.02 -16.86 -22.83
CA SER A 8 50.64 -18.12 -22.41
C SER A 8 52.10 -17.93 -22.00
N THR A 9 52.84 -17.08 -22.71
CA THR A 9 54.17 -16.60 -22.30
C THR A 9 54.33 -15.11 -22.65
N PRO A 10 55.03 -14.31 -21.83
CA PRO A 10 55.29 -12.90 -22.13
C PRO A 10 56.37 -12.70 -23.22
N ARG A 11 57.17 -13.73 -23.51
CA ARG A 11 58.27 -13.70 -24.49
C ARG A 11 57.71 -13.51 -25.90
N GLY A 12 58.26 -12.54 -26.64
CA GLY A 12 57.81 -12.19 -27.99
C GLY A 12 56.64 -11.20 -28.06
N SER A 13 55.95 -10.91 -26.94
CA SER A 13 54.87 -9.91 -26.91
C SER A 13 55.36 -8.46 -26.78
N GLY A 14 56.63 -8.25 -26.41
CA GLY A 14 57.20 -6.93 -26.15
C GLY A 14 56.68 -6.25 -24.88
N THR A 15 55.94 -6.96 -24.01
CA THR A 15 55.41 -6.43 -22.74
C THR A 15 55.79 -7.31 -21.55
N SER A 16 55.54 -6.84 -20.33
CA SER A 16 55.85 -7.57 -19.09
C SER A 16 54.92 -8.77 -18.81
N GLY A 17 53.84 -8.94 -19.60
CA GLY A 17 52.84 -9.99 -19.36
C GLY A 17 51.93 -9.75 -18.15
N TYR A 18 51.94 -8.55 -17.56
CA TYR A 18 51.07 -8.20 -16.44
C TYR A 18 49.61 -8.02 -16.90
N VAL A 19 48.69 -8.79 -16.34
CA VAL A 19 47.27 -8.77 -16.68
C VAL A 19 46.48 -8.18 -15.52
N GLN A 20 45.85 -7.02 -15.74
CA GLN A 20 44.97 -6.39 -14.77
C GLN A 20 43.50 -6.78 -15.04
N ARG A 21 42.73 -6.98 -13.97
CA ARG A 21 41.28 -7.15 -14.08
C ARG A 21 40.63 -5.84 -14.54
N ASN A 22 39.64 -5.91 -15.43
CA ASN A 22 38.84 -4.74 -15.78
C ASN A 22 37.99 -4.32 -14.57
N LEU A 23 38.18 -3.08 -14.08
CA LEU A 23 37.41 -2.53 -12.96
C LEU A 23 36.01 -2.07 -13.36
N SER A 24 35.81 -1.73 -14.64
CA SER A 24 34.54 -1.26 -15.19
C SER A 24 33.61 -2.41 -15.60
N LEU A 25 34.10 -3.65 -15.59
CA LEU A 25 33.27 -4.82 -15.89
C LEU A 25 32.28 -5.05 -14.74
N LEU A 26 31.03 -4.66 -14.95
CA LEU A 26 29.93 -4.98 -14.04
C LEU A 26 29.69 -6.48 -14.06
N LYS A 27 30.16 -7.18 -13.02
CA LYS A 27 29.88 -8.60 -12.84
C LYS A 27 28.36 -8.75 -12.63
N PRO A 28 27.65 -9.57 -13.44
CA PRO A 28 26.25 -9.84 -13.17
C PRO A 28 26.13 -10.36 -11.74
N ARG A 29 25.26 -9.72 -10.95
CA ARG A 29 25.02 -10.15 -9.56
C ARG A 29 24.55 -11.59 -9.59
N ALA A 30 25.05 -12.41 -8.67
CA ALA A 30 24.60 -13.79 -8.53
C ALA A 30 23.08 -13.79 -8.36
N VAL A 31 22.39 -14.41 -9.31
CA VAL A 31 20.95 -14.64 -9.23
C VAL A 31 20.72 -15.69 -8.14
N GLY A 32 20.19 -15.28 -7.00
CA GLY A 32 20.05 -16.14 -5.83
C GLY A 32 19.87 -15.38 -4.51
N VAL A 33 20.16 -16.08 -3.40
CA VAL A 33 19.99 -15.62 -2.02
C VAL A 33 20.67 -14.26 -1.81
N GLY A 34 19.88 -13.21 -1.61
CA GLY A 34 20.34 -11.83 -1.43
C GLY A 34 20.03 -10.87 -2.60
N ALA A 35 19.43 -11.34 -3.70
CA ALA A 35 18.84 -10.45 -4.70
C ALA A 35 17.58 -9.76 -4.15
N PRO A 36 17.37 -8.44 -4.39
CA PRO A 36 16.19 -7.72 -3.90
C PRO A 36 14.87 -8.20 -4.52
N TYR A 37 14.92 -9.02 -5.57
CA TYR A 37 13.76 -9.60 -6.25
C TYR A 37 14.01 -11.09 -6.52
N SER A 38 13.04 -11.92 -6.15
CA SER A 38 13.06 -13.36 -6.47
C SER A 38 12.76 -13.55 -7.96
N LEU A 39 13.56 -14.37 -8.63
CA LEU A 39 13.33 -14.79 -10.02
C LEU A 39 12.46 -16.05 -10.11
N ASP A 40 12.01 -16.59 -8.97
CA ASP A 40 11.08 -17.71 -8.97
C ASP A 40 9.77 -17.32 -9.65
N SER A 41 9.36 -18.10 -10.65
CA SER A 41 8.11 -17.92 -11.38
C SER A 41 6.91 -17.95 -10.41
N SER A 42 7.01 -18.74 -9.33
CA SER A 42 5.98 -18.79 -8.29
C SER A 42 5.83 -17.46 -7.54
N ALA A 43 6.93 -16.70 -7.37
CA ALA A 43 6.92 -15.39 -6.73
C ALA A 43 6.39 -14.29 -7.66
N ARG A 44 6.43 -14.48 -8.98
CA ARG A 44 5.83 -13.57 -9.96
C ARG A 44 4.31 -13.69 -10.04
N GLN A 45 3.76 -14.86 -9.71
CA GLN A 45 2.31 -15.10 -9.67
C GLN A 45 1.65 -14.56 -8.39
N GLN A 46 2.43 -14.22 -7.36
CA GLN A 46 1.89 -13.62 -6.15
C GLN A 46 1.64 -12.13 -6.37
N PRO A 47 0.43 -11.61 -6.04
CA PRO A 47 0.18 -10.19 -6.12
C PRO A 47 1.16 -9.43 -5.20
N PRO A 48 1.55 -8.20 -5.56
CA PRO A 48 2.43 -7.40 -4.71
C PRO A 48 1.78 -7.25 -3.33
N LYS A 49 2.46 -7.75 -2.29
CA LYS A 49 1.99 -7.65 -0.90
C LYS A 49 2.08 -6.18 -0.47
N THR A 50 0.94 -5.50 -0.42
CA THR A 50 0.83 -4.20 0.25
C THR A 50 0.92 -4.42 1.76
N ARG A 51 1.68 -3.57 2.45
CA ARG A 51 1.71 -3.60 3.91
C ARG A 51 0.35 -3.11 4.41
N LYS A 52 -0.34 -3.95 5.19
CA LYS A 52 -1.60 -3.58 5.81
C LYS A 52 -1.35 -2.54 6.91
N PRO A 53 -2.27 -1.59 7.11
CA PRO A 53 -2.23 -0.72 8.27
C PRO A 53 -2.38 -1.53 9.56
N ASP A 54 -1.77 -1.06 10.63
CA ASP A 54 -1.89 -1.68 11.94
C ASP A 54 -3.06 -1.01 12.68
N GLN A 55 -4.07 -1.81 13.02
CA GLN A 55 -5.29 -1.32 13.67
C GLN A 55 -4.99 -0.81 15.08
N GLU A 56 -3.99 -1.36 15.78
CA GLU A 56 -3.63 -0.90 17.13
C GLU A 56 -3.05 0.50 17.09
N ILE A 57 -2.15 0.77 16.12
CA ILE A 57 -1.52 2.08 15.94
C ILE A 57 -2.57 3.13 15.54
N LEU A 58 -3.47 2.80 14.61
CA LEU A 58 -4.56 3.70 14.22
C LEU A 58 -5.49 4.01 15.40
N ASN A 59 -5.79 3.03 16.25
CA ASN A 59 -6.60 3.24 17.44
C ASN A 59 -5.88 4.10 18.47
N HIS A 60 -4.58 3.90 18.65
CA HIS A 60 -3.76 4.72 19.52
C HIS A 60 -3.73 6.19 19.05
N ASP A 61 -3.55 6.43 17.75
CA ASP A 61 -3.56 7.79 17.20
C ASP A 61 -4.93 8.48 17.36
N ARG A 62 -6.04 7.74 17.21
CA ARG A 62 -7.39 8.23 17.51
C ARG A 62 -7.57 8.61 18.98
N LEU A 63 -7.10 7.77 19.91
CA LEU A 63 -7.15 8.05 21.35
C LEU A 63 -6.27 9.26 21.71
N ARG A 64 -5.07 9.32 21.15
CA ARG A 64 -4.15 10.46 21.32
C ARG A 64 -4.80 11.76 20.85
N ALA A 65 -5.55 11.75 19.75
CA ALA A 65 -6.27 12.93 19.28
C ALA A 65 -7.38 13.39 20.25
N ILE A 66 -7.97 12.48 21.02
CA ILE A 66 -8.91 12.81 22.09
C ILE A 66 -8.15 13.46 23.26
N GLU A 67 -7.07 12.84 23.72
CA GLU A 67 -6.28 13.38 24.83
C GLU A 67 -5.67 14.75 24.52
N VAL A 68 -5.27 15.01 23.27
CA VAL A 68 -4.82 16.35 22.86
C VAL A 68 -5.93 17.38 23.03
N LYS A 69 -7.18 17.07 22.66
CA LYS A 69 -8.32 17.99 22.87
C LYS A 69 -8.64 18.19 24.34
N VAL A 70 -8.49 17.16 25.17
CA VAL A 70 -8.66 17.25 26.62
C VAL A 70 -7.57 18.16 27.22
N LEU A 71 -6.33 18.02 26.77
CA LEU A 71 -5.24 18.92 27.17
C LEU A 71 -5.48 20.37 26.73
N GLU A 72 -5.95 20.59 25.50
CA GLU A 72 -6.32 21.94 25.02
C GLU A 72 -7.48 22.56 25.83
N LEU A 73 -8.42 21.75 26.33
CA LEU A 73 -9.48 22.24 27.21
C LEU A 73 -8.91 22.58 28.58
N ARG A 74 -8.09 21.70 29.15
CA ARG A 74 -7.44 21.92 30.43
C ARG A 74 -6.63 23.22 30.46
N GLU A 75 -5.80 23.47 29.45
CA GLU A 75 -5.02 24.70 29.32
C GLU A 75 -5.92 25.95 29.34
N LYS A 76 -7.07 25.92 28.66
CA LYS A 76 -8.03 27.03 28.67
C LYS A 76 -8.68 27.25 30.03
N LEU A 77 -9.05 26.17 30.73
CA LEU A 77 -9.69 26.29 32.04
C LEU A 77 -8.69 26.73 33.12
N GLU A 78 -7.42 26.33 32.99
CA GLU A 78 -6.31 26.82 33.83
C GLU A 78 -6.06 28.32 33.57
N ASP A 79 -6.09 28.77 32.32
CA ASP A 79 -5.99 30.20 31.96
C ASP A 79 -7.17 31.03 32.51
N ASP A 80 -8.35 30.42 32.64
CA ASP A 80 -9.56 31.03 33.22
C ASP A 80 -9.57 31.01 34.77
N GLU A 81 -8.50 30.54 35.43
CA GLU A 81 -8.32 30.45 36.89
C GLU A 81 -9.45 29.66 37.61
N LEU A 82 -9.97 28.61 36.98
CA LEU A 82 -10.96 27.71 37.59
C LEU A 82 -10.34 26.79 38.66
N ASP A 83 -11.19 26.29 39.57
CA ASP A 83 -10.78 25.31 40.59
C ASP A 83 -10.36 23.98 39.96
N GLU A 84 -9.28 23.36 40.47
CA GLU A 84 -8.74 22.09 39.95
C GLU A 84 -9.80 20.97 39.85
N ASP A 85 -10.69 20.87 40.85
CA ASP A 85 -11.78 19.89 40.85
C ASP A 85 -12.77 20.11 39.68
N GLN A 86 -13.08 21.37 39.35
CA GLN A 86 -13.98 21.71 38.24
C GLN A 86 -13.33 21.45 36.88
N ILE A 87 -12.02 21.70 36.78
CA ILE A 87 -11.21 21.42 35.59
C ILE A 87 -11.23 19.92 35.29
N ASP A 88 -11.00 19.09 36.30
CA ASP A 88 -10.98 17.62 36.14
C ASP A 88 -12.37 17.09 35.74
N GLU A 89 -13.45 17.58 36.35
CA GLU A 89 -14.82 17.19 35.97
C GLU A 89 -15.15 17.52 34.50
N GLU A 90 -14.81 18.72 34.03
CA GLU A 90 -15.05 19.13 32.64
C GLU A 90 -14.16 18.34 31.65
N CYS A 91 -12.92 18.06 32.02
CA CYS A 91 -12.02 17.21 31.25
C CYS A 91 -12.55 15.78 31.12
N GLU A 92 -13.06 15.19 32.21
CA GLU A 92 -13.66 13.85 32.21
C GLU A 92 -14.92 13.80 31.35
N LYS A 93 -15.82 14.79 31.49
CA LYS A 93 -17.01 14.92 30.64
C LYS A 93 -16.63 14.98 29.17
N LEU A 94 -15.62 15.77 28.80
CA LEU A 94 -15.15 15.87 27.42
C LEU A 94 -14.54 14.54 26.93
N ARG A 95 -13.72 13.88 27.76
CA ARG A 95 -13.11 12.58 27.44
C ARG A 95 -14.19 11.52 27.17
N GLU A 96 -15.22 11.45 28.01
CA GLU A 96 -16.35 10.53 27.81
C GLU A 96 -17.14 10.84 26.53
N GLN A 97 -17.40 12.12 26.25
CA GLN A 97 -18.14 12.52 25.05
C GLN A 97 -17.39 12.13 23.77
N LEU A 98 -16.11 12.45 23.69
CA LEU A 98 -15.27 12.19 22.52
C LEU A 98 -15.00 10.69 22.32
N THR A 99 -14.85 9.92 23.39
CA THR A 99 -14.72 8.46 23.32
C THR A 99 -16.01 7.81 22.83
N LYS A 100 -17.18 8.22 23.34
CA LYS A 100 -18.50 7.76 22.85
C LYS A 100 -18.72 8.13 21.38
N GLU A 101 -18.32 9.33 20.96
CA GLU A 101 -18.39 9.74 19.54
C GLU A 101 -17.50 8.87 18.65
N MET A 102 -16.26 8.62 19.06
CA MET A 102 -15.31 7.76 18.35
C MET A 102 -15.82 6.32 18.23
N GLU A 103 -16.42 5.75 19.28
CA GLU A 103 -17.02 4.42 19.23
C GLU A 103 -18.24 4.37 18.29
N ARG A 104 -19.08 5.42 18.29
CA ARG A 104 -20.20 5.55 17.36
C ARG A 104 -19.73 5.62 15.91
N GLU A 105 -18.67 6.36 15.63
CA GLU A 105 -18.08 6.44 14.29
C GLU A 105 -17.52 5.09 13.84
N LYS A 106 -16.77 4.40 14.70
CA LYS A 106 -16.28 3.04 14.41
C LYS A 106 -17.41 2.05 14.10
N ASN A 107 -18.52 2.13 14.83
CA ASN A 107 -19.67 1.24 14.60
C ASN A 107 -20.43 1.60 13.31
N ARG A 108 -20.52 2.88 12.94
CA ARG A 108 -21.11 3.30 11.66
C ARG A 108 -20.29 2.80 10.47
N ASP A 109 -18.96 2.84 10.58
CA ASP A 109 -18.07 2.41 9.51
C ASP A 109 -18.11 0.88 9.30
N ARG A 110 -18.19 0.10 10.38
CA ARG A 110 -18.35 -1.37 10.31
C ARG A 110 -19.68 -1.82 9.70
N GLY A 111 -20.74 -1.03 9.83
CA GLY A 111 -22.08 -1.35 9.32
C GLY A 111 -22.34 -0.92 7.88
N ARG A 112 -21.53 -0.01 7.32
CA ARG A 112 -21.73 0.56 5.99
C ARG A 112 -20.67 0.02 5.02
N SER A 113 -20.85 -1.22 4.56
CA SER A 113 -20.19 -1.69 3.33
C SER A 113 -20.73 -0.90 2.12
N GLY A 114 -20.25 0.32 1.93
CA GLY A 114 -20.72 1.17 0.84
C GLY A 114 -20.81 2.64 1.20
N GLY A 115 -19.70 3.34 0.98
CA GLY A 115 -19.70 4.69 0.42
C GLY A 115 -20.36 5.76 1.28
N GLY A 116 -19.53 6.54 1.95
CA GLY A 116 -19.87 7.91 2.33
C GLY A 116 -19.90 8.13 3.83
N SER A 117 -18.74 8.39 4.42
CA SER A 117 -18.66 9.36 5.51
C SER A 117 -17.24 9.94 5.62
N SER A 118 -17.19 11.27 5.68
CA SER A 118 -16.03 12.16 5.86
C SER A 118 -15.12 12.43 4.64
N THR A 119 -15.56 13.38 3.82
CA THR A 119 -14.81 14.14 2.82
C THR A 119 -13.66 14.99 3.41
N ARG A 120 -12.93 14.53 4.45
CA ARG A 120 -11.84 15.35 5.02
C ARG A 120 -10.49 14.67 5.14
N ARG A 121 -10.36 13.34 5.04
CA ARG A 121 -9.06 12.65 5.18
C ARG A 121 -8.88 11.38 4.34
N ALA A 122 -9.80 11.05 3.45
CA ALA A 122 -9.73 9.81 2.68
C ALA A 122 -8.60 9.81 1.63
N ASP A 123 -8.25 10.97 1.07
CA ASP A 123 -7.30 11.06 -0.04
C ASP A 123 -5.82 11.14 0.40
N GLY A 124 -5.52 10.87 1.68
CA GLY A 124 -4.19 11.00 2.29
C GLY A 124 -3.54 12.40 2.20
N LYS A 125 -4.22 13.37 1.58
CA LYS A 125 -3.78 14.74 1.36
C LYS A 125 -3.75 15.48 2.69
N GLY A 126 -2.54 15.74 3.18
CA GLY A 126 -2.29 16.41 4.46
C GLY A 126 -1.72 15.50 5.53
N LEU A 127 -1.58 14.20 5.27
CA LEU A 127 -0.82 13.31 6.13
C LEU A 127 0.68 13.63 6.01
N LYS A 128 1.35 13.66 7.16
CA LYS A 128 2.80 13.88 7.22
C LYS A 128 3.53 12.58 6.87
N SER A 129 4.77 12.70 6.42
CA SER A 129 5.58 11.55 5.99
C SER A 129 5.77 10.47 7.08
N TYR A 130 5.67 10.84 8.36
CA TYR A 130 5.78 9.91 9.48
C TYR A 130 4.50 9.13 9.79
N GLN A 131 3.35 9.52 9.24
CA GLN A 131 2.05 8.87 9.49
C GLN A 131 1.84 7.67 8.56
N VAL A 132 2.72 6.68 8.68
CA VAL A 132 2.82 5.55 7.73
C VAL A 132 1.54 4.69 7.72
N HIS A 133 0.92 4.47 8.88
CA HIS A 133 -0.27 3.62 8.98
C HIS A 133 -1.53 4.34 8.48
N GLU A 134 -1.68 5.63 8.76
CA GLU A 134 -2.76 6.45 8.19
C GLU A 134 -2.62 6.56 6.67
N LEU A 135 -1.40 6.73 6.15
CA LEU A 135 -1.12 6.71 4.71
C LEU A 135 -1.44 5.35 4.08
N ALA A 136 -1.14 4.26 4.79
CA ALA A 136 -1.47 2.91 4.33
C ALA A 136 -2.98 2.67 4.31
N GLU A 137 -3.71 3.09 5.34
CA GLU A 137 -5.18 3.02 5.41
C GLU A 137 -5.83 3.84 4.28
N ALA A 138 -5.39 5.08 4.07
CA ALA A 138 -5.87 5.92 2.98
C ALA A 138 -5.61 5.27 1.61
N LYS A 139 -4.41 4.73 1.39
CA LYS A 139 -4.07 4.04 0.15
C LYS A 139 -4.87 2.76 -0.07
N GLU A 140 -5.16 2.01 0.99
CA GLU A 140 -6.03 0.83 0.92
C GLU A 140 -7.45 1.24 0.50
N GLN A 141 -8.02 2.26 1.15
CA GLN A 141 -9.35 2.79 0.79
C GLN A 141 -9.42 3.33 -0.64
N GLU A 142 -8.42 4.09 -1.08
CA GLU A 142 -8.31 4.57 -2.47
C GLU A 142 -8.24 3.39 -3.46
N SER A 143 -7.41 2.39 -3.15
CA SER A 143 -7.28 1.20 -3.99
C SER A 143 -8.57 0.38 -4.05
N GLU A 144 -9.30 0.27 -2.94
CA GLU A 144 -10.61 -0.37 -2.90
C GLU A 144 -11.66 0.42 -3.69
N ARG A 145 -11.65 1.75 -3.58
CA ARG A 145 -12.54 2.63 -4.35
C ARG A 145 -12.28 2.50 -5.85
N LEU A 146 -11.01 2.51 -6.25
CA LEU A 146 -10.60 2.31 -7.65
C LEU A 146 -11.00 0.91 -8.13
N ARG A 147 -10.75 -0.13 -7.31
CA ARG A 147 -11.14 -1.51 -7.60
C ARG A 147 -12.64 -1.63 -7.86
N ARG A 148 -13.47 -1.02 -6.99
CA ARG A 148 -14.93 -0.98 -7.14
C ARG A 148 -15.34 -0.23 -8.41
N ALA A 149 -14.71 0.91 -8.70
CA ALA A 149 -14.99 1.69 -9.90
C ALA A 149 -14.64 0.93 -11.19
N LEU A 150 -13.58 0.14 -11.18
CA LEU A 150 -13.18 -0.73 -12.29
C LEU A 150 -13.99 -2.05 -12.35
N GLY A 151 -14.95 -2.26 -11.44
CA GLY A 151 -15.77 -3.47 -11.41
C GLY A 151 -14.99 -4.74 -11.04
N LEU A 152 -13.80 -4.62 -10.46
CA LEU A 152 -12.98 -5.75 -10.03
C LEU A 152 -13.52 -6.29 -8.70
N LYS A 153 -13.97 -7.55 -8.65
CA LYS A 153 -14.46 -8.13 -7.39
C LYS A 153 -13.35 -8.38 -6.39
N PRO A 154 -13.60 -8.26 -5.08
CA PRO A 154 -12.68 -8.72 -4.02
C PRO A 154 -12.30 -10.19 -4.23
N GLY A 155 -11.00 -10.50 -4.23
CA GLY A 155 -10.47 -11.86 -4.39
C GLY A 155 -10.38 -12.41 -5.83
N GLU A 156 -10.97 -11.74 -6.82
CA GLU A 156 -10.87 -12.17 -8.22
C GLU A 156 -9.53 -11.69 -8.80
N ILE A 157 -8.48 -12.50 -8.64
CA ILE A 157 -7.20 -12.33 -9.32
C ILE A 157 -7.34 -13.13 -10.63
N PRO A 158 -7.37 -12.48 -11.80
CA PRO A 158 -7.41 -13.22 -13.06
C PRO A 158 -6.19 -14.15 -13.15
N GLN A 159 -6.42 -15.46 -13.06
CA GLN A 159 -5.36 -16.48 -13.13
C GLN A 159 -4.81 -16.63 -14.54
N ASP A 160 -5.58 -16.28 -15.55
CA ASP A 160 -5.11 -16.34 -16.94
C ASP A 160 -4.27 -15.10 -17.21
N ASP A 161 -3.07 -15.31 -17.75
CA ASP A 161 -2.14 -14.30 -18.27
C ASP A 161 -2.73 -13.41 -19.39
N GLU A 162 -4.04 -13.52 -19.66
CA GLU A 162 -4.77 -12.73 -20.63
C GLU A 162 -5.11 -11.36 -20.06
N HIS A 163 -4.53 -10.33 -20.70
CA HIS A 163 -4.83 -8.93 -20.45
C HIS A 163 -6.35 -8.68 -20.41
N PRO A 164 -6.85 -7.82 -19.49
CA PRO A 164 -8.28 -7.56 -19.34
C PRO A 164 -8.97 -7.06 -20.62
N MET A 165 -8.24 -6.31 -21.45
CA MET A 165 -8.70 -5.88 -22.79
C MET A 165 -8.89 -7.07 -23.74
N ALA A 166 -7.98 -8.03 -23.75
CA ALA A 166 -8.07 -9.22 -24.60
C ALA A 166 -9.27 -10.10 -24.21
N ARG A 167 -9.58 -10.20 -22.91
CA ARG A 167 -10.80 -10.89 -22.43
C ARG A 167 -12.08 -10.18 -22.87
N GLN A 168 -12.08 -8.84 -22.82
CA GLN A 168 -13.23 -8.03 -23.26
C GLN A 168 -13.45 -8.16 -24.78
N GLU A 169 -12.38 -8.16 -25.57
CA GLU A 169 -12.42 -8.40 -27.02
C GLU A 169 -12.92 -9.81 -27.35
N LYS A 170 -12.46 -10.85 -26.64
CA LYS A 170 -12.99 -12.21 -26.81
C LYS A 170 -14.49 -12.29 -26.52
N ARG A 171 -14.95 -11.75 -25.39
CA ARG A 171 -16.39 -11.73 -25.05
C ARG A 171 -17.20 -10.94 -26.07
N ARG A 172 -16.64 -9.86 -26.64
CA ARG A 172 -17.28 -9.10 -27.70
C ARG A 172 -17.41 -9.94 -28.98
N ARG A 173 -16.32 -10.60 -29.39
CA ARG A 173 -16.29 -11.47 -30.56
C ARG A 173 -17.24 -12.66 -30.44
N GLU A 174 -17.29 -13.30 -29.27
CA GLU A 174 -18.25 -14.39 -28.99
C GLU A 174 -19.72 -13.92 -29.09
N ARG A 175 -20.01 -12.66 -28.68
CA ARG A 175 -21.35 -12.08 -28.82
C ARG A 175 -21.69 -11.79 -30.29
N GLU A 176 -20.74 -11.26 -31.06
CA GLU A 176 -20.89 -11.01 -32.49
C GLU A 176 -21.11 -12.34 -33.24
N GLU A 177 -20.31 -13.37 -32.96
CA GLU A 177 -20.47 -14.72 -33.53
C GLU A 177 -21.79 -15.39 -33.13
N ALA A 178 -22.29 -15.16 -31.92
CA ALA A 178 -23.60 -15.65 -31.49
C ALA A 178 -24.75 -14.95 -32.24
N GLN A 179 -24.63 -13.65 -32.50
CA GLN A 179 -25.61 -12.89 -33.28
C GLN A 179 -25.64 -13.36 -34.74
N GLU A 180 -24.49 -13.52 -35.38
CA GLU A 180 -24.41 -14.06 -36.75
C GLU A 180 -24.99 -15.46 -36.88
N LYS A 181 -24.78 -16.32 -35.86
CA LYS A 181 -25.39 -17.66 -35.83
C LYS A 181 -26.91 -17.61 -35.69
N THR A 182 -27.46 -16.65 -34.94
CA THR A 182 -28.91 -16.49 -34.82
C THR A 182 -29.55 -15.89 -36.08
N GLU A 183 -28.81 -15.05 -36.82
CA GLU A 183 -29.28 -14.47 -38.08
C GLU A 183 -29.23 -15.47 -39.24
N ASN A 184 -28.22 -16.36 -39.27
CA ASN A 184 -28.12 -17.42 -40.30
C ASN A 184 -29.06 -18.62 -40.11
N VAL A 185 -29.78 -18.70 -38.98
CA VAL A 185 -30.76 -19.77 -38.68
C VAL A 185 -32.20 -19.33 -39.01
N LYS A 186 -32.39 -18.12 -39.53
CA LYS A 186 -33.68 -17.56 -39.92
C LYS A 186 -33.82 -17.50 -41.45
#